data_AF-A0A7C4B5X0-F1
#
_entry.id   AF-A0A7C4B5X0-F1
#
_cell.length_a   1.000
_cell.length_b   1.000
_cell.length_c   1.000
_cell.angle_alpha   90.00
_cell.angle_beta   90.00
_cell.angle_gamma   90.00
#
_symmetry.space_group_name_H-M   'P 1'
#
loop_
_entity.id
_entity.type
_entity.pdbx_description
1 polymer ?
#
loop_
_entity_poly.entity_id
_entity_poly.type
_entity_poly.pdbx_seq_one_letter_code
_entity_poly.pdbx_strand_id
1 'polypeptide(L)'
;MKVLGIVFSPRRNGNTEIIVREALEGAKEAGAETELITIRDYKINPCDGCGTCHKTGVCHINDDMQIMYKKLLEADGIIFGT
;
A
#
# COMPACT_ATOMS: atom_id res chain seq x y z
N MET A 1 -5.50 12.58 9.85
CA MET A 1 -5.44 11.11 9.77
C MET A 1 -5.35 10.72 8.32
N LYS A 2 -4.35 9.94 7.94
CA LYS A 2 -4.14 9.44 6.57
C LYS A 2 -4.43 7.93 6.51
N VAL A 3 -5.38 7.52 5.69
CA VAL A 3 -5.73 6.10 5.49
C VAL A 3 -5.31 5.65 4.10
N LEU A 4 -4.49 4.60 4.04
CA LEU A 4 -3.97 4.04 2.81
C LEU A 4 -4.67 2.71 2.48
N GLY A 5 -5.34 2.63 1.35
CA GLY A 5 -5.85 1.36 0.80
C GLY A 5 -4.87 0.74 -0.17
N ILE A 6 -4.58 -0.55 0.00
CA ILE A 6 -3.66 -1.30 -0.86
C ILE A 6 -4.38 -2.52 -1.44
N VAL A 7 -4.46 -2.58 -2.77
CA VAL A 7 -5.12 -3.66 -3.51
C VAL A 7 -4.08 -4.54 -4.19
N PHE A 8 -4.05 -5.82 -3.80
CA PHE A 8 -3.16 -6.84 -4.35
C PHE A 8 -3.80 -7.61 -5.51
N SER A 9 -5.10 -7.48 -5.71
CA SER A 9 -5.79 -8.11 -6.84
C SER A 9 -5.28 -7.57 -8.17
N PRO A 10 -4.93 -8.43 -9.14
CA PRO A 10 -4.52 -8.00 -10.47
C PRO A 10 -5.70 -7.51 -11.32
N ARG A 11 -6.95 -7.72 -10.90
CA ARG A 11 -8.13 -7.35 -11.68
C ARG A 11 -8.45 -5.87 -11.51
N ARG A 12 -8.41 -5.10 -12.60
CA ARG A 12 -8.87 -3.70 -12.61
C ARG A 12 -10.37 -3.65 -12.33
N ASN A 13 -10.79 -2.77 -11.43
CA ASN A 13 -12.20 -2.66 -11.03
C ASN A 13 -12.78 -3.99 -10.55
N GLY A 14 -11.95 -4.87 -9.99
CA GLY A 14 -12.40 -6.13 -9.41
C GLY A 14 -13.05 -5.92 -8.04
N ASN A 15 -13.72 -6.95 -7.53
CA ASN A 15 -14.44 -6.89 -6.25
C ASN A 15 -13.57 -6.36 -5.10
N THR A 16 -12.32 -6.82 -4.98
CA THR A 16 -11.38 -6.34 -3.96
C THR A 16 -11.12 -4.84 -4.08
N GLU A 17 -10.89 -4.34 -5.30
CA GLU A 17 -10.66 -2.91 -5.53
C GLU A 17 -11.90 -2.08 -5.17
N ILE A 18 -13.08 -2.55 -5.57
CA ILE A 18 -14.36 -1.89 -5.26
C ILE A 18 -14.56 -1.81 -3.75
N ILE A 19 -14.42 -2.93 -3.03
CA ILE A 19 -14.63 -2.97 -1.57
C ILE A 19 -13.64 -2.05 -0.83
N VAL A 20 -12.36 -2.03 -1.24
CA VAL A 20 -11.38 -1.12 -0.63
C VAL A 20 -11.72 0.34 -0.93
N ARG A 21 -12.18 0.67 -2.13
CA ARG A 21 -12.64 2.03 -2.48
C ARG A 21 -13.80 2.48 -1.59
N GLU A 22 -14.81 1.63 -1.39
CA GLU A 22 -15.95 1.95 -0.52
C GLU A 22 -15.51 2.18 0.93
N ALA A 23 -14.60 1.34 1.45
CA ALA A 23 -14.07 1.51 2.80
C ALA A 23 -13.27 2.81 2.96
N LEU A 24 -12.50 3.20 1.93
CA LEU A 24 -11.81 4.49 1.91
C LEU A 24 -12.79 5.65 1.82
N GLU A 25 -13.86 5.57 1.02
CA GLU A 25 -14.85 6.65 0.95
C GLU A 25 -15.50 6.88 2.32
N GLY A 26 -15.84 5.81 3.06
CA GLY A 26 -16.34 5.96 4.43
C GLY A 26 -15.33 6.62 5.38
N ALA A 27 -14.03 6.30 5.26
CA ALA A 27 -12.99 6.97 6.04
C ALA A 27 -12.86 8.46 5.68
N LYS A 28 -12.97 8.78 4.39
CA LYS A 28 -12.95 10.15 3.87
C LYS A 28 -14.16 10.97 4.32
N GLU A 29 -15.35 10.38 4.33
CA GLU A 29 -16.57 10.98 4.89
C GLU A 29 -16.43 11.30 6.38
N ALA A 30 -15.67 10.49 7.11
CA ALA A 30 -15.31 10.75 8.52
C ALA A 30 -14.17 11.77 8.70
N GLY A 31 -13.67 12.38 7.62
CA GLY A 31 -12.66 13.44 7.65
C GLY A 31 -11.21 12.98 7.51
N ALA A 32 -10.96 11.73 7.11
CA ALA A 32 -9.60 11.26 6.81
C ALA A 32 -9.13 11.68 5.41
N GLU A 33 -7.82 11.90 5.25
CA GLU A 33 -7.18 11.91 3.93
C GLU A 33 -7.01 10.45 3.47
N THR A 34 -7.42 10.13 2.25
CA THR A 34 -7.40 8.75 1.76
C THR A 34 -6.65 8.60 0.45
N GLU A 35 -5.86 7.56 0.33
CA GLU A 35 -5.15 7.19 -0.89
C GLU A 35 -5.40 5.72 -1.23
N LEU A 36 -5.57 5.40 -2.53
CA LEU A 36 -5.66 4.04 -3.02
C LEU A 36 -4.46 3.69 -3.90
N ILE A 37 -3.83 2.56 -3.61
CA ILE A 37 -2.75 1.98 -4.41
C ILE A 37 -3.19 0.61 -4.90
N THR A 38 -2.99 0.36 -6.19
CA THR A 38 -3.14 -0.98 -6.77
C THR A 38 -1.77 -1.52 -7.16
N ILE A 39 -1.33 -2.58 -6.47
CA ILE A 39 0.04 -3.12 -6.54
C ILE A 39 0.41 -3.59 -7.95
N ARG A 40 -0.57 -4.02 -8.76
CA ARG A 40 -0.37 -4.39 -10.17
C ARG A 40 0.36 -3.32 -10.99
N ASP A 41 0.13 -2.04 -10.68
CA ASP A 41 0.67 -0.94 -11.47
C ASP A 41 2.12 -0.59 -11.03
N TYR A 42 2.72 -1.41 -10.15
CA TYR A 42 4.08 -1.27 -9.61
C TYR A 42 4.92 -2.53 -9.82
N LYS A 43 6.24 -2.35 -9.95
CA LYS A 43 7.22 -3.43 -10.01
C LYS A 43 7.79 -3.67 -8.62
N ILE A 44 7.33 -4.73 -7.97
CA ILE A 44 7.74 -5.13 -6.63
C ILE A 44 8.26 -6.57 -6.68
N ASN A 45 9.49 -6.77 -6.22
CA ASN A 45 10.10 -8.08 -6.06
C ASN A 45 9.87 -8.61 -4.64
N PRO A 46 9.81 -9.93 -4.46
CA PRO A 46 9.73 -10.53 -3.13
C PRO A 46 10.99 -10.20 -2.32
N CYS A 47 10.81 -10.09 -1.00
CA CYS A 47 11.93 -10.03 -0.06
C CYS A 47 12.79 -11.31 -0.18
N ASP A 48 14.11 -11.15 -0.19
CA ASP A 48 15.07 -12.24 -0.30
C ASP A 48 15.69 -12.66 1.05
N GLY A 49 15.30 -12.01 2.15
CA GLY A 49 15.76 -12.35 3.50
C GLY A 49 17.21 -11.95 3.79
N CYS A 50 17.83 -11.03 3.05
CA CYS A 50 19.22 -10.62 3.27
C CYS A 50 19.49 -9.96 4.64
N GLY A 51 18.47 -9.36 5.27
CA GLY A 51 18.56 -8.70 6.58
C GLY A 51 19.27 -7.34 6.62
N THR A 52 19.72 -6.78 5.48
CA THR A 52 20.43 -5.49 5.42
C THR A 52 19.62 -4.33 6.01
N CYS A 53 18.31 -4.31 5.76
CA CYS A 53 17.41 -3.27 6.22
C CYS A 53 17.29 -3.19 7.75
N HIS A 54 17.62 -4.25 8.50
CA HIS A 54 17.58 -4.21 9.97
C HIS A 54 18.60 -3.24 10.56
N LYS A 55 19.69 -2.95 9.84
CA LYS A 55 20.73 -2.00 10.26
C LYS A 55 20.57 -0.64 9.59
N THR A 56 20.18 -0.62 8.33
CA THR A 56 20.17 0.61 7.51
C THR A 56 18.80 1.29 7.44
N GLY A 57 17.71 0.57 7.75
CA GLY A 57 16.35 1.01 7.48
C GLY A 57 15.98 1.00 5.98
N VAL A 58 16.89 0.56 5.11
CA VAL A 58 16.74 0.64 3.64
C VAL A 58 16.88 -0.75 3.04
N CYS A 59 15.91 -1.16 2.23
CA CYS A 59 15.99 -2.41 1.47
C CYS A 59 17.01 -2.28 0.34
N HIS A 60 17.84 -3.32 0.14
CA HIS A 60 18.81 -3.34 -0.97
C HIS A 60 18.16 -3.58 -2.34
N ILE A 61 16.97 -4.18 -2.36
CA ILE A 61 16.18 -4.33 -3.57
C ILE A 61 15.68 -2.95 -3.97
N ASN A 62 16.20 -2.46 -5.10
CA ASN A 62 15.83 -1.16 -5.65
C ASN A 62 14.65 -1.31 -6.62
N ASP A 63 13.44 -1.31 -6.08
CA ASP A 63 12.20 -1.41 -6.82
C ASP A 63 11.12 -0.47 -6.26
N ASP A 64 9.87 -0.61 -6.69
CA ASP A 64 8.82 0.33 -6.31
C ASP A 64 8.38 0.20 -4.84
N MET A 65 8.87 -0.80 -4.08
CA MET A 65 8.67 -0.82 -2.64
C MET A 65 9.25 0.42 -1.95
N GLN A 66 10.28 1.06 -2.51
CA GLN A 66 10.86 2.28 -1.95
C GLN A 66 9.80 3.40 -1.87
N ILE A 67 8.93 3.50 -2.87
CA ILE A 67 7.79 4.43 -2.88
C ILE A 67 6.74 3.98 -1.86
N MET A 68 6.47 2.67 -1.80
CA MET A 68 5.48 2.10 -0.87
C MET A 68 5.88 2.29 0.59
N TYR A 69 7.14 2.09 0.95
CA TYR A 69 7.63 2.27 2.33
C TYR A 69 7.34 3.68 2.84
N LYS A 70 7.56 4.71 2.01
CA LYS A 70 7.23 6.08 2.37
C LYS A 70 5.74 6.25 2.67
N LYS A 71 4.87 5.75 1.78
CA LYS A 71 3.41 5.86 1.95
C LYS A 71 2.90 5.07 3.16
N LEU A 72 3.48 3.90 3.42
CA LEU A 72 3.18 3.08 4.60
C LEU A 72 3.58 3.80 5.91
N LEU A 73 4.75 4.46 5.94
CA LEU A 73 5.22 5.20 7.12
C LEU A 73 4.42 6.49 7.38
N GLU A 74 3.87 7.11 6.32
CA GLU A 74 3.01 8.31 6.44
C GLU A 74 1.56 7.98 6.81
N ALA A 75 1.12 6.73 6.69
CA ALA A 75 -0.25 6.32 6.94
C ALA A 75 -0.51 6.10 8.43
N ASP A 76 -1.62 6.64 8.93
CA ASP A 76 -2.15 6.38 10.28
C ASP A 76 -3.01 5.12 10.31
N GLY A 77 -3.57 4.71 9.17
CA GLY A 77 -4.38 3.50 9.01
C GLY A 77 -4.18 2.86 7.64
N ILE A 78 -4.25 1.53 7.59
CA ILE A 78 -4.05 0.76 6.34
C ILE A 78 -5.18 -0.23 6.14
N ILE A 79 -5.73 -0.27 4.93
CA ILE A 79 -6.72 -1.25 4.48
C ILE A 79 -6.06 -2.17 3.45
N PHE A 80 -5.98 -3.46 3.77
CA PHE A 80 -5.42 -4.49 2.88
C PHE A 80 -6.53 -5.23 2.14
N GLY A 81 -6.52 -5.16 0.82
CA GLY A 81 -7.41 -5.95 -0.06
C GLY A 81 -6.63 -7.00 -0.85
N THR A 82 -6.90 -8.29 -0.61
CA THR A 82 -6.27 -9.44 -1.29
C THR A 82 -7.18 -10.14 -2.28
#